data_AF-A0A0H5C0F3-F1
#
_entry.id   AF-A0A0H5C0F3-F1
#
_cell.length_a   1.000
_cell.length_b   1.000
_cell.length_c   1.000
_cell.angle_alpha   90.00
_cell.angle_beta   90.00
_cell.angle_gamma   90.00
#
_symmetry.space_group_name_H-M   'P 1'
#
loop_
_entity.id
_entity.type
_entity.pdbx_description
1 polymer ?
#
loop_
_entity_poly.entity_id
_entity_poly.type
_entity_poly.pdbx_seq_one_letter_code
_entity_poly.pdbx_strand_id
1 'polypeptide(L)'
;MAIQFQSSASSASQVNKLLDSLLPGNSVSSTDQQRDNVTSTSQIINMAQKKLKPEEIRRIQKKERHIKRQKIRKQRDQKDHVESTAKYELLQQHAKTGNLTNREKKELKKLINRNVVSLQSWKTEAADQIEDLQREILQLKNTDRSKKRVKQKVLGKDLYKKKLERKYPGLTPGLAPVGLSDSDDSDDE
;
A
#
# COMPACT_ATOMS: atom_id res chain seq x y z
N MET A 1 24.00 -11.91 -36.65
CA MET A 1 23.26 -10.80 -36.02
C MET A 1 22.06 -10.50 -36.88
N ALA A 2 20.86 -10.88 -36.47
CA ALA A 2 19.63 -10.61 -37.22
C ALA A 2 19.01 -9.32 -36.69
N ILE A 3 18.94 -8.28 -37.52
CA ILE A 3 18.23 -7.03 -37.22
C ILE A 3 16.75 -7.29 -37.50
N GLN A 4 15.98 -7.61 -36.46
CA GLN A 4 14.51 -7.70 -36.57
C GLN A 4 13.92 -6.29 -36.51
N PHE A 5 13.45 -5.79 -37.64
CA PHE A 5 12.66 -4.56 -37.74
C PHE A 5 11.21 -4.83 -37.31
N GLN A 6 10.90 -4.64 -36.03
CA GLN A 6 9.51 -4.61 -35.55
C GLN A 6 8.92 -3.21 -35.79
N SER A 7 8.49 -2.91 -37.02
CA SER A 7 7.74 -1.69 -37.34
C SER A 7 6.59 -1.89 -38.33
N SER A 8 6.29 -3.13 -38.74
CA SER A 8 5.32 -3.42 -39.80
C SER A 8 3.90 -2.94 -39.48
N ALA A 9 3.46 -3.04 -38.22
CA ALA A 9 2.09 -2.65 -37.84
C ALA A 9 1.84 -1.13 -37.93
N SER A 10 2.81 -0.31 -37.53
CA SER A 10 2.70 1.15 -37.63
C SER A 10 2.76 1.60 -39.08
N SER A 11 3.67 1.03 -39.86
CA SER A 11 3.85 1.35 -41.28
C SER A 11 2.64 0.90 -42.11
N ALA A 12 2.09 -0.29 -41.87
CA ALA A 12 0.90 -0.78 -42.54
C ALA A 12 -0.33 0.10 -42.27
N SER A 13 -0.49 0.58 -41.04
CA SER A 13 -1.59 1.52 -40.71
C SER A 13 -1.46 2.87 -41.42
N GLN A 14 -0.23 3.33 -41.67
CA GLN A 14 0.02 4.58 -42.39
C GLN A 14 -0.18 4.41 -43.89
N VAL A 15 0.22 3.27 -44.45
CA VAL A 15 -0.02 2.93 -45.85
C VAL A 15 -1.51 2.80 -46.14
N ASN A 16 -2.27 2.12 -45.27
CA ASN A 16 -3.72 1.99 -45.44
C ASN A 16 -4.43 3.35 -45.40
N LYS A 17 -4.03 4.26 -44.49
CA LYS A 17 -4.55 5.64 -44.46
C LYS A 17 -4.22 6.45 -45.72
N LEU A 18 -3.04 6.22 -46.30
CA LEU A 18 -2.62 6.88 -47.53
C LEU A 18 -3.45 6.37 -48.73
N LEU A 19 -3.68 5.05 -48.79
CA LEU A 19 -4.50 4.42 -49.82
C LEU A 19 -5.97 4.87 -49.74
N ASP A 20 -6.52 5.01 -48.53
CA ASP A 20 -7.86 5.56 -48.31
C ASP A 20 -7.97 7.04 -48.75
N SER A 21 -6.88 7.79 -48.69
CA SER A 21 -6.85 9.20 -49.10
C SER A 21 -6.66 9.42 -50.62
N LEU A 22 -6.10 8.43 -51.32
CA LEU A 22 -5.77 8.51 -52.75
C LEU A 22 -6.86 7.91 -53.66
N LEU A 23 -7.65 6.98 -53.13
CA LEU A 23 -8.74 6.35 -53.85
C LEU A 23 -10.09 6.90 -53.36
N PRO A 24 -10.70 7.86 -54.08
CA PRO A 24 -12.02 8.36 -53.70
C PRO A 24 -13.04 7.21 -53.76
N GLY A 25 -13.64 6.89 -52.62
CA GLY A 25 -14.73 5.91 -52.49
C GLY A 25 -14.41 4.62 -51.72
N ASN A 26 -13.19 4.42 -51.22
CA ASN A 26 -12.80 3.19 -50.51
C ASN A 26 -12.85 3.30 -48.97
N SER A 27 -13.82 3.99 -48.38
CA SER A 27 -14.03 3.91 -46.94
C SER A 27 -14.76 2.61 -46.62
N VAL A 28 -14.07 1.62 -46.05
CA VAL A 28 -14.72 0.43 -45.48
C VAL A 28 -15.65 0.92 -44.38
N SER A 29 -16.95 0.87 -44.65
CA SER A 29 -18.02 1.30 -43.76
C SER A 29 -17.94 0.51 -42.46
N SER A 30 -17.28 1.08 -41.46
CA SER A 30 -17.52 0.76 -40.06
C SER A 30 -18.79 1.53 -39.69
N THR A 31 -19.92 0.82 -39.78
CA THR A 31 -21.23 1.27 -39.31
C THR A 31 -21.16 1.50 -37.81
N ASP A 32 -21.00 2.76 -37.42
CA ASP A 32 -21.43 3.44 -36.19
C ASP A 32 -20.37 4.47 -35.82
N GLN A 33 -20.32 5.57 -36.58
CA GLN A 33 -19.80 6.81 -36.01
C GLN A 33 -20.74 7.96 -36.33
N GLN A 34 -21.09 8.61 -35.23
CA GLN A 34 -21.87 9.82 -35.10
C GLN A 34 -21.41 10.84 -36.14
N ARG A 35 -22.38 11.58 -36.67
CA ARG A 35 -22.12 12.75 -37.51
C ARG A 35 -21.40 13.79 -36.64
N ASP A 36 -20.09 13.68 -36.57
CA ASP A 36 -19.25 14.77 -36.10
C ASP A 36 -19.42 15.90 -37.12
N ASN A 37 -20.06 16.97 -36.67
CA ASN A 37 -20.16 18.21 -37.42
C ASN A 37 -18.78 18.57 -37.94
N VAL A 38 -18.64 18.56 -39.28
CA VAL A 38 -17.42 18.94 -40.00
C VAL A 38 -17.13 20.40 -39.66
N THR A 39 -16.38 20.61 -38.59
CA THR A 39 -15.71 21.85 -38.31
C THR A 39 -14.70 22.05 -39.43
N SER A 40 -14.85 23.15 -40.15
CA SER A 40 -14.08 23.48 -41.35
C SER A 40 -12.59 23.17 -41.12
N THR A 41 -11.90 22.62 -42.13
CA THR A 41 -10.45 22.37 -42.09
C THR A 41 -9.67 23.60 -41.61
N SER A 42 -10.18 24.80 -41.88
CA SER A 42 -9.67 26.07 -41.35
C SER A 42 -9.78 26.22 -39.83
N GLN A 43 -10.83 25.72 -39.17
CA GLN A 43 -10.98 25.71 -37.72
C GLN A 43 -9.99 24.74 -37.06
N ILE A 44 -9.78 23.57 -37.66
CA ILE A 44 -8.76 22.61 -37.20
C ILE A 44 -7.36 23.21 -37.35
N ILE A 45 -7.07 23.87 -38.46
CA ILE A 45 -5.79 24.57 -38.69
C ILE A 45 -5.62 25.73 -37.70
N ASN A 46 -6.66 26.53 -37.43
CA ASN A 46 -6.60 27.62 -36.45
C ASN A 46 -6.43 27.13 -35.00
N MET A 47 -7.01 25.97 -34.65
CA MET A 47 -6.77 25.32 -33.36
C MET A 47 -5.35 24.75 -33.27
N ALA A 48 -4.83 24.16 -34.35
CA ALA A 48 -3.46 23.66 -34.42
C ALA A 48 -2.40 24.79 -34.40
N GLN A 49 -2.75 25.97 -34.93
CA GLN A 49 -1.90 27.17 -34.93
C GLN A 49 -2.02 28.00 -33.64
N LYS A 50 -2.90 27.62 -32.70
CA LYS A 50 -3.04 28.32 -31.42
C LYS A 50 -1.79 28.05 -30.59
N LYS A 51 -0.82 28.96 -30.70
CA LYS A 51 0.43 28.91 -29.94
C LYS A 51 0.09 28.90 -28.45
N LEU A 52 0.40 27.78 -27.78
CA LEU A 52 0.25 27.64 -26.34
C LEU A 52 0.97 28.81 -25.65
N LYS A 53 0.37 29.32 -24.57
CA LYS A 53 1.03 30.36 -23.79
C LYS A 53 2.34 29.79 -23.21
N PRO A 54 3.40 30.60 -23.05
CA PRO A 54 4.69 30.11 -22.54
C PRO A 54 4.56 29.45 -21.16
N GLU A 55 3.58 29.87 -20.36
CA GLU A 55 3.28 29.26 -19.07
C GLU A 55 2.71 27.83 -19.18
N GLU A 56 1.84 27.58 -20.17
CA GLU A 56 1.27 26.26 -20.43
C GLU A 56 2.35 25.29 -20.90
N ILE A 57 3.26 25.75 -21.76
CA ILE A 57 4.44 24.98 -22.21
C ILE A 57 5.30 24.59 -21.01
N ARG A 58 5.57 25.52 -20.08
CA ARG A 58 6.32 25.22 -18.85
C ARG A 58 5.62 24.18 -17.97
N ARG A 59 4.30 24.25 -17.83
CA ARG A 59 3.51 23.27 -17.06
C ARG A 59 3.58 21.88 -17.69
N ILE A 60 3.44 21.80 -19.02
CA ILE A 60 3.56 20.53 -19.77
C ILE A 60 4.96 19.94 -19.60
N GLN A 61 6.02 20.73 -19.80
CA GLN A 61 7.40 20.27 -19.61
C GLN A 61 7.68 19.80 -18.19
N LYS A 62 7.13 20.47 -17.16
CA LYS A 62 7.25 20.04 -15.76
C LYS A 62 6.57 18.68 -15.54
N LYS A 63 5.36 18.49 -16.06
CA LYS A 63 4.64 17.20 -15.99
C LYS A 63 5.42 16.10 -16.71
N GLU A 64 5.92 16.36 -17.91
CA GLU A 64 6.73 15.38 -18.65
C GLU A 64 8.01 14.99 -17.92
N ARG A 65 8.75 15.98 -17.36
CA ARG A 65 9.95 15.71 -16.55
C ARG A 65 9.60 14.84 -15.34
N HIS A 66 8.50 15.13 -14.67
CA HIS A 66 8.04 14.33 -13.53
C HIS A 66 7.69 12.90 -13.93
N ILE A 67 6.93 12.71 -15.02
CA ILE A 67 6.59 11.38 -15.56
C ILE A 67 7.87 10.61 -15.94
N LYS A 68 8.82 11.26 -16.61
CA LYS A 68 10.12 10.67 -16.97
C LYS A 68 10.89 10.21 -15.71
N ARG A 69 10.97 11.06 -14.68
CA ARG A 69 11.61 10.71 -13.40
C ARG A 69 10.93 9.53 -12.72
N GLN A 70 9.60 9.50 -12.71
CA GLN A 70 8.86 8.37 -12.15
C GLN A 70 9.12 7.07 -12.91
N LYS A 71 9.14 7.12 -14.25
CA LYS A 71 9.47 5.94 -15.08
C LYS A 71 10.87 5.42 -14.76
N ILE A 72 11.86 6.30 -14.69
CA ILE A 72 13.25 5.94 -14.35
C ILE A 72 13.32 5.33 -12.95
N ARG A 73 12.64 5.93 -11.96
CA ARG A 73 12.59 5.40 -10.60
C ARG A 73 11.98 4.01 -10.57
N LYS A 74 10.82 3.79 -11.21
CA LYS A 74 10.19 2.47 -11.29
C LYS A 74 11.11 1.42 -11.92
N GLN A 75 11.80 1.77 -13.01
CA GLN A 75 12.76 0.86 -13.64
C GLN A 75 13.95 0.54 -12.73
N ARG A 76 14.45 1.52 -11.97
CA ARG A 76 15.50 1.31 -10.99
C ARG A 76 15.02 0.39 -9.86
N ASP A 77 13.84 0.67 -9.30
CA ASP A 77 13.26 -0.12 -8.21
C ASP A 77 13.04 -1.59 -8.66
N GLN A 78 12.61 -1.80 -9.92
CA GLN A 78 12.50 -3.14 -10.51
C GLN A 78 13.86 -3.85 -10.65
N LYS A 79 14.89 -3.15 -11.13
CA LYS A 79 16.26 -3.71 -11.22
C LYS A 79 16.82 -4.05 -9.85
N ASP A 80 16.71 -3.12 -8.90
CA ASP A 80 17.16 -3.30 -7.53
C ASP A 80 16.43 -4.51 -6.88
N HIS A 81 15.14 -4.70 -7.17
CA HIS A 81 14.38 -5.86 -6.72
C HIS A 81 14.93 -7.16 -7.30
N VAL A 82 15.09 -7.25 -8.63
CA VAL A 82 15.64 -8.45 -9.30
C VAL A 82 17.04 -8.79 -8.81
N GLU A 83 17.90 -7.77 -8.62
CA GLU A 83 19.22 -8.00 -8.04
C GLU A 83 19.14 -8.51 -6.60
N SER A 84 18.23 -7.97 -5.79
CA SER A 84 18.06 -8.39 -4.41
C SER A 84 17.57 -9.82 -4.29
N THR A 85 16.64 -10.25 -5.16
CA THR A 85 16.13 -11.62 -5.19
C THR A 85 17.21 -12.59 -5.64
N ALA A 86 17.96 -12.25 -6.70
CA ALA A 86 19.07 -13.08 -7.17
C ALA A 86 20.16 -13.23 -6.09
N LYS A 87 20.52 -12.14 -5.39
CA LYS A 87 21.47 -12.19 -4.26
C LYS A 87 20.97 -13.07 -3.13
N TYR A 88 19.67 -12.99 -2.82
CA TYR A 88 19.07 -13.83 -1.78
C TYR A 88 19.07 -15.31 -2.15
N GLU A 89 18.71 -15.65 -3.39
CA GLU A 89 18.72 -17.03 -3.88
C GLU A 89 20.13 -17.63 -3.84
N LEU A 90 21.12 -16.87 -4.31
CA LEU A 90 22.53 -17.29 -4.28
C LEU A 90 23.01 -17.51 -2.84
N LEU A 91 22.69 -16.59 -1.93
CA LEU A 91 23.01 -16.74 -0.51
C LEU A 91 22.36 -17.99 0.09
N GLN A 92 21.09 -18.27 -0.27
CA GLN A 92 20.38 -19.46 0.20
C GLN A 92 21.01 -20.75 -0.34
N GLN A 93 21.44 -20.76 -1.60
CA GLN A 93 22.14 -21.89 -2.20
C GLN A 93 23.49 -22.13 -1.51
N HIS A 94 24.31 -21.09 -1.35
CA HIS A 94 25.60 -21.18 -0.67
C HIS A 94 25.45 -21.60 0.80
N ALA A 95 24.37 -21.17 1.47
CA ALA A 95 24.08 -21.59 2.84
C ALA A 95 23.74 -23.08 2.93
N LYS A 96 23.03 -23.63 1.94
CA LYS A 96 22.73 -25.06 1.86
C LYS A 96 23.96 -25.90 1.55
N THR A 97 24.83 -25.44 0.65
CA THR A 97 26.05 -26.16 0.24
C THR A 97 27.21 -25.96 1.21
N GLY A 98 27.11 -25.00 2.14
CA GLY A 98 28.17 -24.68 3.11
C GLY A 98 29.30 -23.81 2.55
N ASN A 99 29.22 -23.40 1.29
CA ASN A 99 30.25 -22.60 0.61
C ASN A 99 30.01 -21.08 0.74
N LEU A 100 29.87 -20.60 1.97
CA LEU A 100 29.60 -19.17 2.22
C LEU A 100 30.90 -18.34 2.24
N THR A 101 30.94 -17.31 1.41
CA THR A 101 32.05 -16.33 1.42
C THR A 101 32.01 -15.46 2.67
N ASN A 102 33.14 -14.91 3.13
CA ASN A 102 33.18 -14.02 4.30
C ASN A 102 32.24 -12.81 4.18
N ARG A 103 32.07 -12.28 2.96
CA ARG A 103 31.17 -11.15 2.67
C ARG A 103 29.70 -11.57 2.86
N GLU A 104 29.34 -12.74 2.32
CA GLU A 104 28.02 -13.36 2.45
C GLU A 104 27.68 -13.73 3.89
N LYS A 105 28.65 -14.23 4.67
CA LYS A 105 28.49 -14.48 6.12
C LYS A 105 28.11 -13.21 6.87
N LYS A 106 28.74 -12.08 6.55
CA LYS A 106 28.44 -10.79 7.17
C LYS A 106 27.04 -10.30 6.78
N GLU A 107 26.65 -10.48 5.52
CA GLU A 107 25.31 -10.14 5.04
C GLU A 107 24.23 -11.02 5.68
N LEU A 108 24.46 -12.33 5.76
CA LEU A 108 23.57 -13.26 6.45
C LEU A 108 23.42 -12.91 7.92
N LYS A 109 24.51 -12.62 8.63
CA LYS A 109 24.46 -12.16 10.04
C LYS A 109 23.63 -10.89 10.19
N LYS A 110 23.76 -9.95 9.25
CA LYS A 110 22.96 -8.71 9.26
C LYS A 110 21.47 -8.99 9.06
N LEU A 111 21.12 -9.92 8.17
CA LEU A 111 19.73 -10.36 7.96
C LEU A 111 19.17 -11.06 9.20
N ILE A 112 19.92 -11.97 9.80
CA ILE A 112 19.53 -12.66 11.04
C ILE A 112 19.27 -11.63 12.14
N ASN A 113 20.19 -10.69 12.37
CA ASN A 113 20.03 -9.69 13.42
C ASN A 113 18.78 -8.82 13.20
N ARG A 114 18.51 -8.40 11.96
CA ARG A 114 17.28 -7.65 11.64
C ARG A 114 16.02 -8.45 11.92
N ASN A 115 16.01 -9.73 11.52
CA ASN A 115 14.88 -10.61 11.76
C ASN A 115 14.68 -10.88 13.26
N VAL A 116 15.75 -11.12 14.01
CA VAL A 116 15.70 -11.29 15.47
C VAL A 116 15.13 -10.05 16.14
N VAL A 117 15.58 -8.85 15.77
CA VAL A 117 15.03 -7.60 16.31
C VAL A 117 13.56 -7.43 15.94
N SER A 118 13.16 -7.76 14.70
CA SER A 118 11.77 -7.68 14.26
C SER A 118 10.86 -8.71 14.92
N LEU A 119 11.38 -9.88 15.32
CA LEU A 119 10.62 -10.90 16.06
C LEU A 119 10.55 -10.57 17.55
N GLN A 120 11.63 -10.00 18.10
CA GLN A 120 11.70 -9.58 19.50
C GLN A 120 10.89 -8.31 19.74
N SER A 121 10.70 -7.43 18.76
CA SER A 121 9.88 -6.22 18.92
C SER A 121 8.41 -6.50 19.21
N TRP A 122 7.92 -7.70 18.92
CA TRP A 122 6.57 -8.16 19.29
C TRP A 122 6.51 -8.79 20.69
N LYS A 123 7.66 -9.09 21.31
CA LYS A 123 7.68 -9.54 22.70
C LYS A 123 7.44 -8.33 23.59
N THR A 124 6.36 -8.38 24.36
CA THR A 124 6.03 -7.34 25.34
C THR A 124 7.03 -7.38 26.49
N GLU A 125 7.47 -6.22 26.97
CA GLU A 125 8.34 -6.11 28.17
C GLU A 125 7.68 -6.72 29.42
N ALA A 126 6.34 -6.79 29.44
CA ALA A 126 5.56 -7.44 30.49
C ALA A 126 5.35 -8.95 30.27
N ALA A 127 6.14 -9.61 29.42
CA ALA A 127 6.01 -11.05 29.16
C ALA A 127 6.04 -11.87 30.46
N ASP A 128 6.92 -11.51 31.40
CA ASP A 128 7.04 -12.19 32.69
C ASP A 128 5.78 -11.99 33.56
N GLN A 129 5.23 -10.77 33.58
CA GLN A 129 3.98 -10.46 34.32
C GLN A 129 2.77 -11.18 33.72
N ILE A 130 2.72 -11.28 32.39
CA ILE A 130 1.69 -12.04 31.68
C ILE A 130 1.82 -13.53 31.98
N GLU A 131 3.05 -14.05 32.02
CA GLU A 131 3.30 -15.45 32.34
C GLU A 131 2.89 -15.77 33.79
N ASP A 132 3.21 -14.89 34.74
CA ASP A 132 2.80 -15.05 36.13
C ASP A 132 1.27 -14.99 36.30
N LEU A 133 0.59 -14.05 35.63
CA LEU A 133 -0.87 -14.01 35.59
C LEU A 133 -1.48 -15.25 34.94
N GLN A 134 -0.88 -15.76 33.86
CA GLN A 134 -1.33 -17.02 33.22
C GLN A 134 -1.19 -18.20 34.17
N ARG A 135 -0.08 -18.30 34.91
CA ARG A 135 0.14 -19.32 35.93
C ARG A 135 -0.89 -19.20 37.05
N GLU A 136 -1.18 -18.00 37.53
CA GLU A 136 -2.20 -17.74 38.55
C GLU A 136 -3.60 -18.18 38.07
N ILE A 137 -4.01 -17.79 36.85
CA ILE A 137 -5.30 -18.19 36.26
C ILE A 137 -5.39 -19.71 36.11
N LEU A 138 -4.32 -20.37 35.66
CA LEU A 138 -4.28 -21.83 35.53
C LEU A 138 -4.39 -22.52 36.89
N GLN A 139 -3.73 -21.98 37.93
CA GLN A 139 -3.86 -22.49 39.29
C GLN A 139 -5.30 -22.32 39.82
N LEU A 140 -5.90 -21.14 39.64
CA LEU A 140 -7.29 -20.88 40.03
C LEU A 140 -8.26 -21.85 39.34
N LYS A 141 -8.15 -22.01 38.01
CA LYS A 141 -8.98 -22.92 37.21
C LYS A 141 -8.87 -24.39 37.66
N ASN A 142 -7.70 -24.80 38.11
CA ASN A 142 -7.48 -26.15 38.64
C ASN A 142 -8.05 -26.31 40.07
N THR A 143 -8.03 -25.25 40.88
CA THR A 143 -8.57 -25.27 42.25
C THR A 143 -10.10 -25.16 42.33
N ASP A 144 -10.76 -24.64 41.29
CA ASP A 144 -12.22 -24.51 41.21
C ASP A 144 -12.96 -25.84 41.00
N ARG A 145 -12.24 -26.95 40.74
CA ARG A 145 -12.87 -28.28 40.60
C ARG A 145 -13.34 -28.90 41.93
N SER A 146 -13.09 -28.31 43.10
CA SER A 146 -13.53 -28.91 44.38
C SER A 146 -14.03 -27.98 45.48
N LYS A 147 -14.34 -26.71 45.23
CA LYS A 147 -14.79 -25.81 46.30
C LYS A 147 -16.30 -25.61 46.30
N LYS A 148 -16.97 -26.38 47.16
CA LYS A 148 -18.34 -26.16 47.65
C LYS A 148 -18.59 -24.66 47.88
N ARG A 149 -19.53 -24.08 47.13
CA ARG A 149 -20.01 -22.70 47.32
C ARG A 149 -20.60 -22.56 48.73
N VAL A 150 -19.85 -21.95 49.64
CA VAL A 150 -20.40 -21.42 50.90
C VAL A 150 -21.00 -20.06 50.58
N LYS A 151 -22.32 -19.96 50.63
CA LYS A 151 -23.05 -18.69 50.52
C LYS A 151 -22.80 -17.88 51.78
N GLN A 152 -21.96 -16.85 51.72
CA GLN A 152 -22.00 -15.76 52.68
C GLN A 152 -22.90 -14.64 52.12
N LYS A 153 -24.08 -14.52 52.72
CA LYS A 153 -24.81 -13.25 52.78
C LYS A 153 -24.14 -12.40 53.87
N VAL A 154 -24.00 -11.09 53.62
CA VAL A 154 -24.12 -9.94 54.56
C VAL A 154 -23.67 -8.71 53.77
N LEU A 155 -24.62 -7.83 53.40
CA LEU A 155 -24.78 -6.44 53.90
C LEU A 155 -23.50 -5.61 53.71
N GLY A 156 -23.45 -4.50 52.98
CA GLY A 156 -24.46 -3.50 52.68
C GLY A 156 -23.74 -2.14 52.80
N LYS A 157 -23.95 -1.27 51.81
CA LYS A 157 -23.62 0.17 51.81
C LYS A 157 -22.14 0.53 51.97
N ASP A 158 -21.53 0.88 50.84
CA ASP A 158 -20.77 2.13 50.63
C ASP A 158 -20.30 2.20 49.17
N LEU A 159 -21.28 2.19 48.27
CA LEU A 159 -21.12 2.75 46.93
C LEU A 159 -21.32 4.26 47.12
N TYR A 160 -20.47 5.09 46.49
CA TYR A 160 -20.42 6.56 46.58
C TYR A 160 -19.54 7.14 47.70
N LYS A 161 -18.24 7.26 47.40
CA LYS A 161 -17.57 8.55 47.11
C LYS A 161 -16.05 8.34 47.05
N LYS A 162 -15.56 7.68 46.01
CA LYS A 162 -14.14 7.77 45.67
C LYS A 162 -13.99 8.90 44.64
N LYS A 163 -13.59 10.09 45.11
CA LYS A 163 -13.05 11.13 44.22
C LYS A 163 -11.86 10.49 43.51
N LEU A 164 -12.06 10.13 42.24
CA LEU A 164 -11.03 9.52 41.42
C LEU A 164 -9.96 10.59 41.18
N GLU A 165 -8.84 10.50 41.89
CA GLU A 165 -7.66 11.30 41.59
C GLU A 165 -7.25 11.02 40.15
N ARG A 166 -7.52 11.98 39.27
CA ARG A 166 -7.20 11.93 37.85
C ARG A 166 -5.68 11.97 37.71
N LYS A 167 -5.06 10.81 37.55
CA LYS A 167 -3.62 10.65 37.29
C LYS A 167 -3.12 11.38 36.02
N TYR A 168 -4.03 11.88 35.17
CA TYR A 168 -3.71 12.62 33.95
C TYR A 168 -4.55 13.90 33.84
N PRO A 169 -4.09 15.03 34.40
CA PRO A 169 -4.73 16.33 34.15
C PRO A 169 -4.49 16.72 32.68
N GLY A 170 -5.43 16.43 31.80
CA GLY A 170 -5.31 16.75 30.36
C GLY A 170 -5.88 15.73 29.38
N LEU A 171 -6.14 14.49 29.84
CA LEU A 171 -6.77 13.48 28.97
C LEU A 171 -8.29 13.68 28.82
N THR A 172 -8.89 14.50 29.69
CA THR A 172 -10.35 14.68 29.82
C THR A 172 -10.87 16.12 30.05
N PRO A 173 -10.15 17.23 29.76
CA PRO A 173 -10.79 18.54 29.69
C PRO A 173 -11.39 18.72 28.28
N GLY A 174 -12.59 18.19 28.06
CA GLY A 174 -13.33 18.37 26.80
C GLY A 174 -13.95 17.11 26.20
N LEU A 175 -13.63 15.93 26.73
CA LEU A 175 -14.37 14.72 26.38
C LEU A 175 -15.70 14.73 27.17
N ALA A 176 -16.81 14.94 26.47
CA ALA A 176 -18.13 14.87 27.08
C ALA A 176 -18.37 13.44 27.61
N PRO A 177 -19.08 13.29 28.75
CA PRO A 177 -19.50 11.98 29.20
C PRO A 177 -20.46 11.41 28.14
N VAL A 178 -19.96 10.46 27.34
CA VAL A 178 -20.77 9.70 26.39
C VAL A 178 -21.74 8.86 27.22
N GLY A 179 -23.02 9.18 27.14
CA GLY A 179 -24.09 8.44 27.78
C GLY A 179 -24.34 7.12 27.05
N LEU A 180 -24.80 6.10 27.78
CA LEU A 180 -25.22 4.80 27.19
C LEU A 180 -26.38 4.93 26.18
N SER A 181 -26.97 6.11 26.01
CA SER A 181 -28.01 6.40 25.01
C SER A 181 -27.47 6.94 23.69
N ASP A 182 -26.18 7.24 23.60
CA ASP A 182 -25.54 7.89 22.43
C ASP A 182 -24.79 6.87 21.54
N SER A 183 -24.87 5.56 21.84
CA SER A 183 -24.19 4.50 21.06
C SER A 183 -25.08 3.74 20.09
N ASP A 184 -26.40 3.95 20.10
CA ASP A 184 -27.35 2.99 19.49
C ASP A 184 -28.31 3.60 18.45
N ASP A 185 -28.23 4.89 18.11
CA ASP A 185 -29.02 5.43 16.99
C ASP A 185 -28.15 5.50 15.73
N SER A 186 -28.40 4.56 14.82
CA SER A 186 -27.68 4.43 13.56
C SER A 186 -28.23 5.46 12.57
N ASP A 187 -27.39 6.40 12.14
CA ASP A 187 -27.69 7.35 11.06
C ASP A 187 -27.95 6.60 9.73
N ASP A 188 -29.23 6.37 9.42
CA ASP A 188 -29.74 6.05 8.08
C ASP A 188 -30.37 7.33 7.49
N GLU A 189 -29.56 8.15 6.80
CA GLU A 189 -29.96 9.00 5.66
C GLU A 189 -28.83 9.08 4.61
#